data_AF-A0A7X3CTE0-F1
#
_entry.id   AF-A0A7X3CTE0-F1
#
_cell.length_a   1.000
_cell.length_b   1.000
_cell.length_c   1.000
_cell.angle_alpha   90.00
_cell.angle_beta   90.00
_cell.angle_gamma   90.00
#
_symmetry.space_group_name_H-M   'P 1'
#
loop_
_entity.id
_entity.type
_entity.pdbx_description
1 polymer ?
#
loop_
_entity_poly.entity_id
_entity_poly.type
_entity_poly.pdbx_seq_one_letter_code
_entity_poly.pdbx_strand_id
1 'polypeptide(L)'
;MSEFPDDFTLAESLSGRWYKLGLGVRGGTMLVEMGDNILLSIHISSKRLDVLLKDKQGAYQYAGDFAFEGLETEGKLLFHSWSIEHIHMNNQNVILDNPTNELTQLFIKLSLDKRKETENKFL
;
A
#
# COMPACT_ATOMS: atom_id res chain seq x y z
N MET A 1 28.42 -24.20 -5.37
CA MET A 1 27.33 -23.83 -4.46
C MET A 1 27.40 -22.31 -4.33
N SER A 2 26.37 -21.59 -4.79
CA SER A 2 26.40 -20.11 -4.91
C SER A 2 26.39 -19.44 -3.54
N GLU A 3 27.25 -18.42 -3.36
CA GLU A 3 27.43 -17.64 -2.13
C GLU A 3 26.32 -16.60 -1.86
N PHE A 4 25.17 -16.73 -2.52
CA PHE A 4 24.03 -15.83 -2.33
C PHE A 4 22.85 -16.65 -1.83
N PRO A 5 22.35 -16.44 -0.60
CA PRO A 5 21.02 -16.92 -0.28
C PRO A 5 20.06 -16.16 -1.19
N ASP A 6 19.27 -16.91 -1.97
CA ASP A 6 18.23 -16.39 -2.87
C ASP A 6 17.07 -15.81 -2.05
N ASP A 7 17.34 -14.77 -1.24
CA ASP A 7 16.35 -14.12 -0.36
C ASP A 7 15.45 -13.14 -1.13
N PHE A 8 15.40 -13.26 -2.45
CA PHE A 8 14.57 -12.43 -3.31
C PHE A 8 14.03 -13.20 -4.52
N THR A 9 12.89 -12.75 -5.02
CA THR A 9 12.31 -13.17 -6.29
C THR A 9 12.36 -12.00 -7.28
N LEU A 10 12.65 -12.27 -8.55
CA LEU A 10 12.57 -11.24 -9.59
C LEU A 10 11.13 -11.14 -10.10
N ALA A 11 10.63 -9.91 -10.24
CA ALA A 11 9.33 -9.63 -10.83
C ALA A 11 9.43 -8.50 -11.85
N GLU A 12 8.73 -8.66 -12.97
CA GLU A 12 8.63 -7.66 -14.02
C GLU A 12 7.47 -6.70 -13.73
N SER A 13 7.71 -5.42 -13.93
CA SER A 13 6.71 -4.36 -13.87
C SER A 13 5.95 -4.20 -15.18
N LEU A 14 4.86 -3.42 -15.14
CA LEU A 14 4.12 -3.02 -16.34
C LEU A 14 4.99 -2.28 -17.37
N SER A 15 6.09 -1.66 -16.95
CA SER A 15 7.03 -0.97 -17.85
C SER A 15 8.04 -1.91 -18.53
N GLY A 16 8.06 -3.20 -18.16
CA GLY A 16 9.05 -4.18 -18.61
C GLY A 16 10.36 -4.16 -17.82
N ARG A 17 10.45 -3.35 -16.75
CA ARG A 17 11.62 -3.33 -15.85
C ARG A 17 11.50 -4.41 -14.79
N TRP A 18 12.63 -5.02 -14.44
CA TRP A 18 12.73 -6.07 -13.45
C TRP A 18 13.18 -5.55 -12.09
N TYR A 19 12.49 -6.00 -11.04
CA TYR A 19 12.75 -5.61 -9.66
C TYR A 19 12.97 -6.84 -8.78
N LYS A 20 13.80 -6.68 -7.75
CA LYS A 20 13.99 -7.68 -6.70
C LYS A 20 12.88 -7.49 -5.66
N LEU A 21 12.07 -8.50 -5.45
CA LEU A 21 11.09 -8.57 -4.36
C LEU A 21 11.68 -9.39 -3.22
N GLY A 22 11.63 -8.88 -2.00
CA GLY A 22 12.18 -9.57 -0.83
C GLY A 22 11.47 -10.89 -0.51
N LEU A 23 12.08 -11.70 0.35
CA LEU A 23 11.55 -12.99 0.77
C LEU A 23 10.10 -12.87 1.28
N GLY A 24 9.21 -13.72 0.75
CA GLY A 24 7.79 -13.74 1.13
C GLY A 24 6.93 -12.69 0.41
N VAL A 25 7.52 -11.71 -0.29
CA VAL A 25 6.81 -10.77 -1.15
C VAL A 25 6.48 -11.46 -2.47
N ARG A 26 5.19 -11.52 -2.83
CA ARG A 26 4.74 -12.13 -4.08
C ARG A 26 4.44 -11.03 -5.10
N GLY A 27 4.86 -11.26 -6.34
CA GLY A 27 4.40 -10.43 -7.46
C GLY A 27 2.87 -10.56 -7.61
N GLY A 28 2.18 -9.42 -7.62
CA GLY A 28 0.76 -9.35 -7.90
C GLY A 28 0.43 -9.63 -9.36
N THR A 29 -0.83 -9.42 -9.72
CA THR A 29 -1.29 -9.46 -11.11
C THR A 29 -0.59 -8.40 -11.96
N MET A 30 -0.30 -7.25 -11.36
CA MET A 30 0.46 -6.16 -11.99
C MET A 30 1.41 -5.54 -10.97
N LEU A 31 2.54 -5.07 -11.43
CA LEU A 31 3.52 -4.35 -10.61
C LEU A 31 3.79 -3.00 -11.26
N VAL A 32 3.55 -1.92 -10.51
CA VAL A 32 3.60 -0.54 -11.01
C VAL A 32 4.63 0.25 -10.23
N GLU A 33 5.48 0.99 -10.92
CA GLU A 33 6.47 1.84 -10.28
C GLU A 33 5.92 3.21 -9.93
N MET A 34 6.12 3.60 -8.67
CA MET A 34 5.73 4.91 -8.15
C MET A 34 6.99 5.65 -7.69
N GLY A 35 7.78 6.10 -8.66
CA GLY A 35 9.12 6.66 -8.41
C GLY A 35 10.16 5.58 -8.09
N ASP A 36 11.29 5.99 -7.53
CA ASP A 36 12.49 5.14 -7.44
C ASP A 36 12.51 4.17 -6.23
N ASN A 37 11.64 4.41 -5.25
CA ASN A 37 11.66 3.72 -3.95
C ASN A 37 10.34 3.03 -3.60
N ILE A 38 9.32 3.12 -4.45
CA ILE A 38 7.99 2.56 -4.20
C ILE A 38 7.55 1.74 -5.40
N LEU A 39 7.10 0.50 -5.14
CA LEU A 39 6.32 -0.29 -6.08
C LEU A 39 4.92 -0.54 -5.51
N LEU A 40 3.93 -0.55 -6.39
CA LEU A 40 2.59 -1.01 -6.08
C LEU A 40 2.37 -2.36 -6.72
N SER A 41 2.14 -3.39 -5.91
CA SER A 41 1.77 -4.72 -6.37
C SER A 41 0.26 -4.88 -6.29
N ILE A 42 -0.40 -4.98 -7.44
CA ILE A 42 -1.87 -5.00 -7.56
C ILE A 42 -2.33 -6.45 -7.66
N HIS A 43 -3.14 -6.90 -6.70
CA HIS A 43 -3.70 -8.23 -6.62
C HIS A 43 -5.20 -8.18 -6.94
N ILE A 44 -5.56 -8.37 -8.22
CA ILE A 44 -6.93 -8.17 -8.71
C ILE A 44 -7.91 -9.17 -8.06
N SER A 45 -7.52 -10.45 -7.96
CA SER A 45 -8.39 -11.51 -7.43
C SER A 45 -8.73 -11.32 -5.95
N SER A 46 -7.79 -10.79 -5.16
CA SER A 46 -7.99 -10.53 -3.74
C SER A 46 -8.41 -9.08 -3.45
N LYS A 47 -8.67 -8.27 -4.48
CA LYS A 47 -9.04 -6.84 -4.35
C LYS A 47 -8.10 -6.09 -3.40
N ARG A 48 -6.78 -6.26 -3.61
CA ARG A 48 -5.75 -5.72 -2.72
C ARG A 48 -4.65 -5.02 -3.51
N LEU A 49 -4.06 -4.00 -2.92
CA LEU A 49 -2.90 -3.30 -3.45
C LEU A 49 -1.83 -3.24 -2.37
N ASP A 50 -0.73 -3.93 -2.59
CA ASP A 50 0.41 -3.95 -1.67
C ASP A 50 1.33 -2.77 -2.01
N VAL A 51 1.73 -2.04 -0.98
CA VAL A 51 2.75 -0.99 -1.05
C VAL A 51 4.08 -1.61 -0.69
N LEU A 52 5.02 -1.59 -1.63
CA LEU A 52 6.36 -2.13 -1.45
C LEU A 52 7.37 -1.00 -1.41
N LEU A 53 8.24 -0.99 -0.40
CA LEU A 53 9.30 -0.01 -0.24
C LEU A 53 10.66 -0.64 -0.49
N LYS A 54 11.52 0.10 -1.16
CA LYS A 54 12.90 -0.32 -1.43
C LYS A 54 13.74 -0.27 -0.15
N ASP A 55 14.37 -1.38 0.18
CA ASP A 55 15.31 -1.49 1.30
C ASP A 55 16.73 -1.04 0.91
N LYS A 56 17.63 -1.08 1.89
CA LYS A 56 19.04 -0.66 1.73
C LYS A 56 19.83 -1.58 0.79
N GLN A 57 19.35 -2.80 0.55
CA GLN A 57 19.95 -3.79 -0.34
C GLN A 57 19.38 -3.69 -1.77
N GLY A 58 18.41 -2.78 -1.98
CA GLY A 58 17.77 -2.55 -3.26
C GLY A 58 16.67 -3.55 -3.61
N ALA A 59 16.22 -4.35 -2.64
CA ALA A 59 15.04 -5.20 -2.76
C ALA A 59 13.79 -4.48 -2.25
N TYR A 60 12.64 -4.79 -2.83
CA TYR A 60 11.36 -4.21 -2.44
C TYR A 60 10.67 -5.12 -1.43
N GLN A 61 10.39 -4.56 -0.25
CA GLN A 61 9.78 -5.23 0.88
C GLN A 61 8.35 -4.75 1.06
N TYR A 62 7.48 -5.62 1.55
CA TYR A 62 6.10 -5.26 1.90
C TYR A 62 6.10 -4.25 3.06
N ALA A 63 5.46 -3.10 2.86
CA ALA A 63 5.32 -2.06 3.87
C ALA A 63 3.88 -1.93 4.38
N GLY A 64 2.91 -2.41 3.62
CA GLY A 64 1.48 -2.34 3.95
C GLY A 64 0.63 -2.62 2.73
N ASP A 65 -0.68 -2.62 2.90
CA ASP A 65 -1.62 -2.77 1.80
C ASP A 65 -2.91 -1.99 1.99
N PHE A 66 -3.56 -1.76 0.86
CA PHE A 66 -4.95 -1.37 0.79
C PHE A 66 -5.79 -2.57 0.37
N ALA A 67 -6.70 -2.99 1.24
CA ALA A 67 -7.70 -4.01 0.95
C ALA A 67 -9.05 -3.35 0.67
N PHE A 68 -9.64 -3.71 -0.46
CA PHE A 68 -10.88 -3.14 -0.97
C PHE A 68 -12.03 -4.13 -0.74
N GLU A 69 -12.42 -4.27 0.52
CA GLU A 69 -13.54 -5.13 0.92
C GLU A 69 -14.83 -4.32 0.98
N GLY A 70 -15.92 -4.83 0.41
CA GLY A 70 -17.22 -4.16 0.47
C GLY A 70 -17.28 -2.79 -0.22
N LEU A 71 -16.37 -2.48 -1.15
CA LEU A 71 -16.45 -1.28 -1.99
C LEU A 71 -17.83 -1.12 -2.65
N GLU A 72 -18.35 -2.20 -3.24
CA GLU A 72 -19.60 -2.20 -4.01
C GLU A 72 -20.85 -2.04 -3.13
N THR A 73 -20.77 -2.40 -1.85
CA THR A 73 -21.92 -2.41 -0.93
C THR A 73 -21.88 -1.25 0.06
N GLU A 74 -20.72 -0.98 0.63
CA GLU A 74 -20.53 -0.06 1.75
C GLU A 74 -19.45 1.00 1.51
N GLY A 75 -18.69 0.90 0.41
CA GLY A 75 -17.60 1.83 0.10
C GLY A 75 -16.43 1.72 1.08
N LYS A 76 -16.16 0.53 1.63
CA LYS A 76 -15.10 0.35 2.64
C LYS A 76 -13.73 0.13 2.00
N LEU A 77 -12.73 0.75 2.62
CA LEU A 77 -11.32 0.63 2.34
C LEU A 77 -10.60 0.35 3.65
N LEU A 78 -9.74 -0.67 3.66
CA LEU A 78 -8.85 -0.96 4.77
C LEU A 78 -7.44 -0.62 4.35
N PHE A 79 -6.75 0.18 5.15
CA PHE A 79 -5.29 0.24 5.10
C PHE A 79 -4.71 -0.60 6.23
N HIS A 80 -3.72 -1.44 5.93
CA HIS A 80 -3.01 -2.26 6.91
C HIS A 80 -1.50 -2.07 6.74
N SER A 81 -0.78 -1.95 7.85
CA SER A 81 0.68 -2.01 7.92
C SER A 81 1.11 -2.44 9.32
N TRP A 82 2.18 -3.22 9.44
CA TRP A 82 2.72 -3.61 10.74
C TRP A 82 3.46 -2.48 11.46
N SER A 83 3.73 -1.35 10.80
CA SER A 83 4.52 -0.26 11.38
C SER A 83 4.03 1.11 10.88
N ILE A 84 2.77 1.45 11.13
CA ILE A 84 2.27 2.81 10.87
C ILE A 84 2.94 3.72 11.90
N GLU A 85 3.94 4.50 11.53
CA GLU A 85 4.61 5.39 12.50
C GLU A 85 3.75 6.60 12.88
N HIS A 86 3.07 7.18 11.90
CA HIS A 86 2.21 8.34 12.08
C HIS A 86 1.21 8.48 10.92
N ILE A 87 0.15 9.25 11.13
CA ILE A 87 -0.86 9.58 10.11
C ILE A 87 -0.99 11.09 10.02
N HIS A 88 -0.77 11.64 8.83
CA HIS A 88 -1.04 13.05 8.55
C HIS A 88 -2.46 13.24 8.03
N MET A 89 -3.21 14.14 8.67
CA MET A 89 -4.49 14.61 8.14
C MET A 89 -4.26 15.76 7.14
N ASN A 90 -5.29 16.11 6.36
CA ASN A 90 -5.21 17.20 5.37
C ASN A 90 -4.74 18.55 5.98
N ASN A 91 -5.07 18.80 7.25
CA ASN A 91 -4.41 19.84 8.01
C ASN A 91 -3.07 19.30 8.52
N GLN A 92 -1.96 19.73 7.92
CA GLN A 92 -0.61 19.22 8.21
C GLN A 92 -0.19 19.39 9.67
N ASN A 93 -0.85 20.26 10.43
CA ASN A 93 -0.62 20.43 11.87
C ASN A 93 -1.31 19.35 12.72
N VAL A 94 -2.13 18.49 12.12
CA VAL A 94 -2.82 17.39 12.79
C VAL A 94 -2.14 16.09 12.39
N ILE A 95 -1.27 15.62 13.28
CA ILE A 95 -0.54 14.35 13.17
C ILE A 95 -1.06 13.43 14.26
N LEU A 96 -1.41 12.21 13.88
CA LEU A 96 -1.68 11.13 14.83
C LEU A 96 -0.41 10.28 14.93
N ASP A 97 0.38 10.52 15.97
CA ASP A 97 1.57 9.72 16.25
C ASP A 97 1.21 8.33 16.78
N ASN A 98 1.97 7.31 16.39
CA ASN A 98 1.81 5.93 16.86
C ASN A 98 3.13 5.40 17.45
N PRO A 99 3.63 6.00 18.56
CA PRO A 99 4.96 5.71 19.08
C PRO A 99 5.15 4.26 19.56
N THR A 100 4.05 3.57 19.87
CA THR A 100 4.05 2.16 20.29
C THR A 100 3.84 1.18 19.13
N ASN A 101 3.61 1.66 17.91
CA ASN A 101 3.28 0.86 16.72
C ASN A 101 2.04 -0.05 16.88
N GLU A 102 1.11 0.32 17.77
CA GLU A 102 -0.11 -0.47 18.03
C GLU A 102 -1.21 -0.21 16.99
N LEU A 103 -1.25 0.99 16.41
CA LEU A 103 -2.07 1.27 15.24
C LEU A 103 -1.48 0.55 14.02
N THR A 104 -2.13 -0.53 13.61
CA THR A 104 -1.72 -1.34 12.45
C THR A 104 -2.73 -1.30 11.31
N GLN A 105 -3.92 -0.76 11.56
CA GLN A 105 -5.03 -0.77 10.62
C GLN A 105 -5.85 0.51 10.69
N LEU A 106 -6.32 0.98 9.52
CA LEU A 106 -7.25 2.09 9.38
C LEU A 106 -8.42 1.66 8.51
N PHE A 107 -9.63 1.80 9.05
CA PHE A 107 -10.87 1.52 8.34
C PHE A 107 -11.48 2.84 7.84
N ILE A 108 -11.65 2.94 6.53
CA ILE A 108 -12.15 4.14 5.86
C ILE A 108 -13.44 3.76 5.13
N LYS A 109 -14.51 4.54 5.36
CA LYS A 109 -15.77 4.41 4.62
C LYS A 109 -15.93 5.59 3.67
N LEU A 110 -16.05 5.30 2.39
CA LEU A 110 -16.30 6.27 1.33
C LEU A 110 -17.81 6.34 1.04
N SER A 111 -18.34 7.54 0.85
CA SER A 111 -19.75 7.75 0.55
C SER A 111 -19.92 8.82 -0.51
N LEU A 112 -20.55 8.44 -1.64
CA LEU A 112 -20.90 9.39 -2.71
C LEU A 112 -21.94 10.40 -2.24
N ASP A 113 -22.88 10.00 -1.38
CA ASP A 113 -23.88 10.92 -0.83
C ASP A 113 -23.24 12.00 0.03
N LYS A 114 -22.30 11.61 0.92
CA LYS A 114 -21.53 12.58 1.72
C LYS A 114 -20.65 13.48 0.87
N ARG A 115 -20.10 12.98 -0.23
CA ARG A 115 -19.37 13.80 -1.20
C ARG A 115 -20.30 14.88 -1.79
N LYS A 116 -21.47 14.50 -2.31
CA LYS A 116 -22.45 15.45 -2.90
C LYS A 116 -22.95 16.48 -1.89
N GLU A 117 -23.29 16.05 -0.68
CA GLU A 117 -23.68 16.96 0.42
C GLU A 117 -22.59 18.00 0.70
N THR A 118 -21.32 17.60 0.62
CA THR A 118 -20.17 18.47 0.89
C THR A 118 -19.91 19.43 -0.26
N GLU A 119 -19.95 18.96 -1.51
CA GLU A 119 -19.82 19.81 -2.71
C GLU A 119 -20.86 20.94 -2.70
N ASN A 120 -22.12 20.64 -2.37
CA ASN A 120 -23.20 21.64 -2.27
C ASN A 120 -23.01 22.68 -1.14
N LYS A 121 -22.11 22.45 -0.17
CA LYS A 121 -21.81 23.44 0.88
C LYS A 121 -20.73 24.42 0.46
N PHE A 122 -19.89 24.03 -0.50
CA PHE A 122 -18.73 24.81 -0.96
C PHE A 122 -18.93 25.43 -2.34
N LEU A 123 -20.00 25.06 -3.05
CA LEU A 123 -20.51 25.69 -4.27
C LEU A 123 -21.70 26.58 -3.95
#